data_AF-A0A2G7LMX4-F1
#
_entry.id   AF-A0A2G7LMX4-F1
#
_cell.length_a   1.000
_cell.length_b   1.000
_cell.length_c   1.000
_cell.angle_alpha   90.00
_cell.angle_beta   90.00
_cell.angle_gamma   90.00
#
_symmetry.space_group_name_H-M   'P 1'
#
loop_
_entity.id
_entity.type
_entity.pdbx_description
1 polymer ?
#
loop_
_entity_poly.entity_id
_entity_poly.type
_entity_poly.pdbx_seq_one_letter_code
_entity_poly.pdbx_strand_id
1 'polypeptide(L)'
;MTATDSEGASVTADIQLKIHSLREKILLYTGLGLLAAGGIFALYWFVLKPKPVFRGRLEGYFLATANGEDIPVTNWPLTSLERRKVSLSELFDRMDIGVKVPESGRIWLEAGKKETLLVRHDTNCTVDRGRTPVKPRHTEALEYNEKLYITFEDGVTEIEIRYKAIKPSTNIYVGQKKDPQQTMG
;
A
#
# COMPACT_ATOMS: atom_id res chain seq x y z
N MET A 1 18.23 -56.62 41.07
CA MET A 1 18.24 -56.92 42.54
C MET A 1 18.40 -58.42 42.67
N THR A 2 19.24 -58.89 43.59
CA THR A 2 19.54 -60.33 43.74
C THR A 2 19.07 -60.78 45.11
N ALA A 3 18.12 -61.72 45.12
CA ALA A 3 17.69 -62.41 46.33
C ALA A 3 18.30 -63.81 46.33
N THR A 4 18.84 -64.22 47.46
CA THR A 4 19.46 -65.53 47.66
C THR A 4 18.73 -66.21 48.81
N ASP A 5 18.16 -67.39 48.55
CA ASP A 5 17.60 -68.24 49.60
C ASP A 5 18.69 -69.19 50.15
N SER A 6 18.46 -69.70 51.35
CA SER A 6 19.30 -70.55 52.19
C SER A 6 19.77 -71.88 51.57
N GLU A 7 19.32 -72.24 50.37
CA GLU A 7 19.84 -73.37 49.58
C GLU A 7 20.79 -72.96 48.42
N GLY A 8 21.19 -71.68 48.34
CA GLY A 8 22.27 -71.22 47.46
C GLY A 8 21.89 -70.96 46.00
N ALA A 9 20.60 -71.04 45.65
CA ALA A 9 20.12 -70.57 44.35
C ALA A 9 19.90 -69.04 44.38
N SER A 10 20.48 -68.32 43.41
CA SER A 10 20.26 -66.88 43.23
C SER A 10 19.62 -66.60 41.88
N VAL A 11 18.59 -65.76 41.88
CA VAL A 11 17.92 -65.29 40.66
C VAL A 11 18.20 -63.81 40.52
N THR A 12 18.94 -63.45 39.48
CA THR A 12 19.27 -62.06 39.16
C THR A 12 18.27 -61.54 38.14
N ALA A 13 17.39 -60.62 38.56
CA ALA A 13 16.52 -59.90 37.64
C ALA A 13 17.25 -58.65 37.12
N ASP A 14 17.54 -58.65 35.82
CA ASP A 14 18.10 -57.51 35.08
C ASP A 14 16.96 -56.56 34.68
N ILE A 15 16.89 -55.39 35.32
CA ILE A 15 15.87 -54.39 34.99
C ILE A 15 16.43 -53.49 33.90
N GLN A 16 16.03 -53.74 32.65
CA GLN A 16 16.40 -52.87 31.52
C GLN A 16 15.65 -51.53 31.62
N LEU A 17 16.23 -50.56 32.32
CA LEU A 17 15.73 -49.19 32.40
C LEU A 17 16.03 -48.44 31.10
N LYS A 18 15.06 -48.43 30.17
CA LYS A 18 15.13 -47.61 28.96
C LYS A 18 14.75 -46.16 29.30
N ILE A 19 15.74 -45.39 29.76
CA ILE A 19 15.57 -43.97 30.10
C ILE A 19 15.42 -43.18 28.80
N HIS A 20 14.17 -42.91 28.40
CA HIS A 20 13.90 -42.01 27.28
C HIS A 20 14.14 -40.56 27.72
N SER A 21 15.12 -39.91 27.09
CA SER A 21 15.50 -38.53 27.37
C SER A 21 14.34 -37.57 27.01
N LEU A 22 13.66 -37.05 28.04
CA LEU A 22 12.62 -36.02 27.89
C LEU A 22 13.14 -34.76 27.20
N ARG A 23 14.47 -34.53 27.25
CA ARG A 23 15.14 -33.38 26.64
C ARG A 23 15.01 -33.35 25.12
N GLU A 24 15.05 -34.50 24.45
CA GLU A 24 14.90 -34.58 23.00
C GLU A 24 13.49 -34.18 22.55
N LYS A 25 12.47 -34.65 23.28
CA LYS A 25 11.08 -34.27 23.02
C LYS A 25 10.88 -32.77 23.23
N ILE A 26 11.41 -32.22 24.31
CA ILE A 26 11.33 -30.77 24.60
C ILE A 26 11.98 -29.97 23.47
N LEU A 27 13.20 -30.33 23.06
CA LEU A 27 13.91 -29.65 21.96
C LEU A 27 13.12 -29.71 20.64
N LEU A 28 12.56 -30.88 20.30
CA LEU A 28 11.75 -31.07 19.10
C LEU A 28 10.50 -30.16 19.11
N TYR A 29 9.72 -30.16 20.20
CA TYR A 29 8.50 -29.35 20.30
C TYR A 29 8.81 -27.85 20.32
N THR A 30 9.90 -27.42 20.97
CA THR A 30 10.34 -26.02 20.91
C THR A 30 10.75 -25.59 19.50
N GLY A 31 11.46 -26.45 18.76
CA GLY A 31 11.82 -26.18 17.37
C GLY A 31 10.59 -26.07 16.47
N LEU A 32 9.63 -26.99 16.62
CA LEU A 32 8.37 -26.96 15.87
C LEU A 32 7.53 -25.72 16.19
N GLY A 33 7.48 -25.33 17.47
CA GLY A 33 6.79 -24.11 17.91
C GLY A 33 7.39 -22.84 17.32
N LEU A 34 8.73 -22.73 17.29
CA LEU A 34 9.42 -21.60 16.66
C LEU A 34 9.19 -21.55 15.15
N LEU A 35 9.22 -22.69 14.47
CA LEU A 35 8.90 -22.76 13.04
C LEU A 35 7.47 -22.35 12.74
N ALA A 36 6.50 -22.83 13.54
CA ALA A 36 5.11 -22.45 13.40
C ALA A 36 4.91 -20.93 13.63
N ALA A 37 5.53 -20.38 14.67
CA ALA A 37 5.49 -18.94 14.95
C ALA A 37 6.12 -18.12 13.81
N GLY A 38 7.27 -18.55 13.29
CA GLY A 38 7.93 -17.92 12.13
C GLY A 38 7.07 -17.96 10.87
N GLY A 39 6.40 -19.09 10.61
CA GLY A 39 5.47 -19.26 9.50
C GLY A 39 4.26 -18.33 9.60
N ILE A 40 3.63 -18.24 10.78
CA ILE A 40 2.51 -17.32 11.03
C ILE A 40 2.97 -15.87 10.86
N PHE A 41 4.15 -15.52 11.37
CA PHE A 41 4.72 -14.18 11.23
C PHE A 41 4.98 -13.81 9.77
N ALA A 42 5.58 -14.73 8.99
CA ALA A 42 5.81 -14.53 7.56
C ALA A 42 4.48 -14.39 6.80
N LEU A 43 3.50 -15.24 7.08
CA LEU A 43 2.16 -15.16 6.48
C LEU A 43 1.50 -13.81 6.78
N TYR A 44 1.58 -13.36 8.04
CA TYR A 44 1.06 -12.06 8.44
C TYR A 44 1.74 -10.91 7.69
N TRP A 45 3.07 -10.93 7.60
CA TRP A 45 3.84 -9.86 6.98
C TRP A 45 3.65 -9.77 5.46
N PHE A 46 3.65 -10.91 4.76
CA PHE A 46 3.61 -10.95 3.29
C PHE A 46 2.20 -10.94 2.71
N VAL A 47 1.21 -11.53 3.41
CA VAL A 47 -0.13 -11.73 2.85
C VAL A 47 -1.17 -10.84 3.52
N LEU A 48 -1.17 -10.77 4.86
CA LEU A 48 -2.24 -10.11 5.61
C LEU A 48 -2.03 -8.60 5.79
N LYS A 49 -0.83 -8.07 5.53
CA LYS A 49 -0.59 -6.63 5.67
C LYS A 49 -1.45 -5.83 4.68
N PRO A 50 -2.38 -4.98 5.16
CA PRO A 50 -3.20 -4.16 4.29
C PRO A 50 -2.30 -3.22 3.51
N LYS A 51 -2.34 -3.35 2.19
CA LYS A 51 -1.58 -2.50 1.28
C LYS A 51 -2.28 -1.13 1.19
N PRO A 52 -1.52 -0.01 1.18
CA PRO A 52 -2.08 1.33 1.15
C PRO A 52 -3.00 1.52 -0.05
N VAL A 53 -4.09 2.26 0.13
CA VAL A 53 -5.05 2.61 -0.93
C VAL A 53 -5.02 4.11 -1.13
N PHE A 54 -5.31 4.58 -2.34
CA PHE A 54 -5.41 5.99 -2.60
C PHE A 54 -6.47 6.63 -1.71
N ARG A 55 -6.13 7.78 -1.13
CA ARG A 55 -7.04 8.64 -0.39
C ARG A 55 -6.94 10.03 -1.00
N GLY A 56 -7.94 10.86 -0.77
CA GLY A 56 -7.92 12.24 -1.25
C GLY A 56 -8.15 12.41 -2.75
N ARG A 57 -7.81 13.60 -3.23
CA ARG A 57 -7.95 14.05 -4.62
C ARG A 57 -6.72 14.86 -5.03
N LEU A 58 -6.43 14.87 -6.32
CA LEU A 58 -5.46 15.79 -6.92
C LEU A 58 -6.19 16.94 -7.61
N GLU A 59 -5.67 18.14 -7.45
CA GLU A 59 -6.07 19.31 -8.22
C GLU A 59 -4.89 19.73 -9.10
N GLY A 60 -5.08 19.74 -10.41
CA GLY A 60 -4.08 20.17 -11.39
C GLY A 60 -4.38 21.57 -11.91
N TYR A 61 -3.36 22.42 -11.91
CA TYR A 61 -3.39 23.77 -12.47
C TYR A 61 -2.28 23.86 -13.51
N PHE A 62 -2.65 24.03 -14.77
CA PHE A 62 -1.68 24.34 -15.82
C PHE A 62 -1.30 25.81 -15.67
N LEU A 63 -0.03 26.07 -15.39
CA LEU A 63 0.51 27.42 -15.25
C LEU A 63 0.92 27.99 -16.61
N ALA A 64 1.44 27.12 -17.47
CA ALA A 64 1.82 27.42 -18.83
C ALA A 64 1.66 26.17 -19.70
N THR A 65 1.36 26.37 -20.98
CA THR A 65 1.22 25.31 -21.98
C THR A 65 1.94 25.77 -23.24
N ALA A 66 2.68 24.88 -23.92
CA ALA A 66 3.37 25.21 -25.16
C ALA A 66 2.44 25.78 -26.27
N ASN A 67 1.18 25.37 -26.28
CA ASN A 67 0.18 25.84 -27.24
C ASN A 67 -0.52 27.16 -26.83
N GLY A 68 -0.21 27.70 -25.65
CA GLY A 68 -0.89 28.88 -25.10
C GLY A 68 -2.36 28.65 -24.72
N GLU A 69 -2.80 27.39 -24.68
CA GLU A 69 -4.16 27.01 -24.32
C GLU A 69 -4.35 27.09 -22.80
N ASP A 70 -5.42 27.77 -22.39
CA ASP A 70 -5.83 27.86 -20.98
C ASP A 70 -6.67 26.63 -20.62
N ILE A 71 -6.09 25.74 -19.82
CA ILE A 71 -6.70 24.47 -19.45
C ILE A 71 -7.38 24.64 -18.09
N PRO A 72 -8.67 24.33 -17.97
CA PRO A 72 -9.39 24.51 -16.73
C PRO A 72 -8.83 23.62 -15.61
N VAL A 73 -8.98 24.10 -14.37
CA VAL A 73 -8.55 23.39 -13.16
C VAL A 73 -9.12 21.98 -13.14
N THR A 74 -8.22 21.02 -13.17
CA THR A 74 -8.59 19.61 -13.28
C THR A 74 -8.63 18.96 -11.91
N ASN A 75 -9.66 18.15 -11.64
CA ASN A 75 -9.83 17.47 -10.36
C ASN A 75 -9.87 15.96 -10.56
N TRP A 76 -8.89 15.25 -10.01
CA TRP A 76 -8.84 13.79 -10.05
C TRP A 76 -9.15 13.20 -8.67
N PRO A 77 -10.33 12.59 -8.46
CA PRO A 77 -10.62 11.87 -7.22
C PRO A 77 -9.81 10.57 -7.20
N LEU A 78 -8.73 10.52 -6.41
CA LEU A 78 -7.85 9.35 -6.36
C LEU A 78 -8.56 8.12 -5.79
N THR A 79 -9.62 8.32 -4.98
CA THR A 79 -10.47 7.24 -4.47
C THR A 79 -11.27 6.52 -5.55
N SER A 80 -11.44 7.12 -6.74
CA SER A 80 -12.06 6.46 -7.90
C SER A 80 -11.09 5.55 -8.67
N LEU A 81 -9.80 5.61 -8.35
CA LEU A 81 -8.79 4.76 -8.98
C LEU A 81 -8.82 3.38 -8.33
N GLU A 82 -9.16 2.36 -9.10
CA GLU A 82 -9.11 0.95 -8.66
C GLU A 82 -7.67 0.44 -8.49
N ARG A 83 -6.69 1.18 -9.02
CA ARG A 83 -5.26 0.85 -8.98
C ARG A 83 -4.57 1.66 -7.89
N ARG A 84 -3.43 1.16 -7.39
CA ARG A 84 -2.60 1.87 -6.38
C ARG A 84 -1.54 2.79 -6.97
N LYS A 85 -1.31 2.68 -8.27
CA LYS A 85 -0.31 3.41 -9.01
C LYS A 85 -0.93 3.90 -10.32
N VAL A 86 -0.68 5.15 -10.64
CA VAL A 86 -1.17 5.82 -11.84
C VAL A 86 -0.05 6.70 -12.39
N SER A 87 0.09 6.79 -13.71
CA SER A 87 0.99 7.76 -14.32
C SER A 87 0.29 9.10 -14.48
N LEU A 88 1.06 10.19 -14.62
CA LEU A 88 0.48 11.50 -14.87
C LEU A 88 -0.21 11.55 -16.24
N SER A 89 0.32 10.85 -17.26
CA SER A 89 -0.34 10.71 -18.56
C SER A 89 -1.72 10.08 -18.44
N GLU A 90 -1.87 9.00 -17.66
CA GLU A 90 -3.16 8.33 -17.45
C GLU A 90 -4.20 9.27 -16.79
N LEU A 91 -3.74 10.22 -15.96
CA LEU A 91 -4.61 11.25 -15.39
C LEU A 91 -5.06 12.26 -16.45
N PHE A 92 -4.15 12.67 -17.34
CA PHE A 92 -4.46 13.58 -18.44
C PHE A 92 -5.44 12.94 -19.43
N ASP A 93 -5.22 11.68 -19.80
CA ASP A 93 -6.09 10.92 -20.70
C ASP A 93 -7.53 10.82 -20.15
N ARG A 94 -7.70 10.64 -18.84
CA ARG A 94 -9.02 10.56 -18.19
C ARG A 94 -9.84 11.85 -18.28
N MET A 95 -9.18 12.98 -18.43
CA MET A 95 -9.81 14.31 -18.47
C MET A 95 -9.79 14.92 -19.87
N ASP A 96 -9.42 14.12 -20.88
CA ASP A 96 -9.32 14.52 -22.29
C ASP A 96 -8.47 15.78 -22.49
N ILE A 97 -7.36 15.87 -21.76
CA ILE A 97 -6.44 17.01 -21.83
C ILE A 97 -5.58 16.85 -23.09
N GLY A 98 -5.74 17.74 -24.06
CA GLY A 98 -5.04 17.73 -25.35
C GLY A 98 -3.53 18.07 -25.30
N VAL A 99 -2.92 18.11 -24.12
CA VAL A 99 -1.50 18.48 -23.95
C VAL A 99 -0.60 17.30 -24.29
N LYS A 100 0.32 17.53 -25.22
CA LYS A 100 1.29 16.52 -25.66
C LYS A 100 2.57 16.62 -24.85
N VAL A 101 2.61 15.93 -23.71
CA VAL A 101 3.79 15.81 -22.85
C VAL A 101 4.20 14.34 -22.68
N PRO A 102 5.02 13.78 -23.59
CA PRO A 102 5.45 12.38 -23.55
C PRO A 102 6.04 11.92 -22.22
N GLU A 103 6.80 12.77 -21.53
CA GLU A 103 7.43 12.41 -20.25
C GLU A 103 6.43 12.20 -19.11
N SER A 104 5.20 12.72 -19.21
CA SER A 104 4.17 12.55 -18.19
C SER A 104 3.86 11.07 -17.88
N GLY A 105 4.05 10.16 -18.84
CA GLY A 105 3.88 8.72 -18.64
C GLY A 105 4.93 8.08 -17.72
N ARG A 106 6.04 8.78 -17.49
CA ARG A 106 7.16 8.37 -16.64
C ARG A 106 7.19 9.12 -15.30
N ILE A 107 6.13 9.87 -14.98
CA ILE A 107 5.87 10.42 -13.66
C ILE A 107 4.78 9.55 -13.03
N TRP A 108 5.11 8.87 -11.94
CA TRP A 108 4.23 7.93 -11.27
C TRP A 108 3.80 8.46 -9.91
N LEU A 109 2.52 8.29 -9.65
CA LEU A 109 1.85 8.61 -8.40
C LEU A 109 1.36 7.29 -7.80
N GLU A 110 1.70 7.02 -6.54
CA GLU A 110 1.37 5.78 -5.85
C GLU A 110 0.82 6.03 -4.45
N ALA A 111 -0.12 5.20 -4.01
CA ALA A 111 -0.70 5.29 -2.67
C ALA A 111 0.35 4.96 -1.59
N GLY A 112 0.66 5.95 -0.74
CA GLY A 112 1.57 5.81 0.38
C GLY A 112 0.89 5.40 1.69
N LYS A 113 1.71 5.14 2.72
CA LYS A 113 1.21 4.94 4.08
C LYS A 113 0.83 6.29 4.70
N LYS A 114 0.03 6.27 5.77
CA LYS A 114 -0.35 7.49 6.51
C LYS A 114 -0.96 8.57 5.62
N GLU A 115 -1.77 8.16 4.64
CA GLU A 115 -2.49 9.09 3.76
C GLU A 115 -1.59 9.96 2.87
N THR A 116 -0.33 9.55 2.68
CA THR A 116 0.61 10.21 1.77
C THR A 116 0.44 9.73 0.33
N LEU A 117 0.82 10.59 -0.61
CA LEU A 117 0.94 10.25 -2.03
C LEU A 117 2.44 10.13 -2.37
N LEU A 118 2.86 8.96 -2.82
CA LEU A 118 4.24 8.74 -3.24
C LEU A 118 4.40 9.22 -4.68
N VAL A 119 5.41 10.05 -4.91
CA VAL A 119 5.76 10.59 -6.22
C VAL A 119 7.13 10.06 -6.60
N ARG A 120 7.23 9.50 -7.80
CA ARG A 120 8.50 9.09 -8.40
C ARG A 120 8.47 9.46 -9.86
N HIS A 121 9.56 9.98 -10.39
CA HIS A 121 9.70 10.21 -11.83
C HIS A 121 11.01 9.62 -12.34
N ASP A 122 11.04 9.24 -13.61
CA ASP A 122 12.26 8.87 -14.34
C ASP A 122 12.25 9.62 -15.67
N THR A 123 12.38 10.94 -15.55
CA THR A 123 12.22 11.90 -16.64
C THR A 123 13.30 12.96 -16.58
N ASN A 124 13.44 13.71 -17.67
CA ASN A 124 14.23 14.94 -17.72
C ASN A 124 13.41 16.17 -17.27
N CYS A 125 12.20 15.98 -16.76
CA CYS A 125 11.37 17.06 -16.21
C CYS A 125 11.98 17.58 -14.91
N THR A 126 11.79 18.87 -14.65
CA THR A 126 12.04 19.45 -13.33
C THR A 126 10.81 19.19 -12.47
N VAL A 127 10.98 18.46 -11.37
CA VAL A 127 9.89 18.12 -10.45
C VAL A 127 10.27 18.64 -9.07
N ASP A 128 9.46 19.56 -8.52
CA ASP A 128 9.70 20.19 -7.23
C ASP A 128 8.53 19.93 -6.27
N ARG A 129 8.83 19.41 -5.09
CA ARG A 129 7.88 19.35 -3.98
C ARG A 129 7.96 20.65 -3.20
N GLY A 130 7.02 21.55 -3.45
CA GLY A 130 7.01 22.90 -2.88
C GLY A 130 8.21 23.73 -3.35
N ARG A 131 9.35 23.63 -2.65
CA ARG A 131 10.63 24.27 -3.01
C ARG A 131 11.80 23.29 -3.06
N THR A 132 11.53 22.00 -2.86
CA THR A 132 12.56 20.96 -2.79
C THR A 132 12.54 20.14 -4.08
N PRO A 133 13.63 20.14 -4.86
CA PRO A 133 13.73 19.30 -6.04
C PRO A 133 13.63 17.82 -5.69
N VAL A 134 12.75 17.12 -6.42
CA VAL A 134 12.65 15.67 -6.40
C VAL A 134 13.68 15.12 -7.38
N LYS A 135 14.53 14.21 -6.91
CA LYS A 135 15.54 13.59 -7.78
C LYS A 135 14.91 12.52 -8.67
N PRO A 136 15.36 12.37 -9.93
CA PRO A 136 14.95 11.24 -10.76
C PRO A 136 15.22 9.91 -10.06
N ARG A 137 14.30 8.96 -10.23
CA ARG A 137 14.32 7.60 -9.65
C ARG A 137 14.25 7.53 -8.13
N HIS A 138 14.09 8.66 -7.45
CA HIS A 138 13.78 8.70 -6.02
C HIS A 138 12.28 8.81 -5.79
N THR A 139 11.82 8.18 -4.71
CA THR A 139 10.41 8.25 -4.29
C THR A 139 10.32 9.23 -3.15
N GLU A 140 9.51 10.27 -3.34
CA GLU A 140 9.22 11.28 -2.33
C GLU A 140 7.76 11.15 -1.87
N ALA A 141 7.51 11.40 -0.59
CA ALA A 141 6.17 11.39 -0.03
C ALA A 141 5.59 12.81 -0.02
N LEU A 142 4.40 12.94 -0.58
CA LEU A 142 3.61 14.16 -0.62
C LEU A 142 2.47 14.05 0.42
N GLU A 143 2.42 15.00 1.34
CA GLU A 143 1.37 15.10 2.36
C GLU A 143 0.19 15.95 1.87
N TYR A 144 -0.93 15.91 2.59
CA TYR A 144 -2.08 16.75 2.24
C TYR A 144 -1.74 18.23 2.30
N ASN A 145 -2.26 18.97 1.32
CA ASN A 145 -2.03 20.38 1.03
C ASN A 145 -0.61 20.71 0.55
N GLU A 146 0.26 19.72 0.39
CA GLU A 146 1.51 19.94 -0.32
C GLU A 146 1.28 20.07 -1.83
N LYS A 147 2.22 20.78 -2.46
CA LYS A 147 2.20 21.08 -3.88
C LYS A 147 3.37 20.38 -4.56
N LEU A 148 3.12 19.92 -5.77
CA LEU A 148 4.10 19.37 -6.68
C LEU A 148 4.11 20.25 -7.93
N TYR A 149 5.23 20.88 -8.21
CA TYR A 149 5.45 21.63 -9.44
C TYR A 149 6.20 20.75 -10.42
N ILE A 150 5.74 20.74 -11.66
CA ILE A 150 6.36 19.98 -12.74
C ILE A 150 6.52 20.90 -13.93
N THR A 151 7.77 21.14 -14.32
CA THR A 151 8.11 21.74 -15.61
C THR A 151 8.53 20.60 -16.54
N PHE A 152 7.83 20.45 -17.65
CA PHE A 152 8.06 19.37 -18.61
C PHE A 152 9.34 19.58 -19.43
N GLU A 153 9.70 18.58 -20.22
CA GLU A 153 10.92 18.53 -21.05
C GLU A 153 11.00 19.63 -22.11
N ASP A 154 9.85 20.20 -22.49
CA ASP A 154 9.78 21.32 -23.41
C ASP A 154 10.22 22.65 -22.77
N GLY A 155 10.35 22.68 -21.43
CA GLY A 155 10.71 23.88 -20.67
C GLY A 155 9.65 24.99 -20.68
N VAL A 156 8.46 24.72 -21.24
CA VAL A 156 7.38 25.70 -21.41
C VAL A 156 6.11 25.23 -20.71
N THR A 157 5.79 23.94 -20.82
CA THR A 157 4.60 23.40 -20.18
C THR A 157 4.90 23.21 -18.70
N GLU A 158 4.06 23.82 -17.86
CA GLU A 158 4.19 23.81 -16.41
C GLU A 158 2.87 23.47 -15.76
N ILE A 159 2.89 22.54 -14.80
CA ILE A 159 1.72 22.15 -14.03
C ILE A 159 2.03 22.18 -12.53
N GLU A 160 1.11 22.77 -11.77
CA GLU A 160 1.05 22.66 -10.31
C GLU A 160 -0.01 21.62 -9.93
N ILE A 161 0.39 20.57 -9.22
CA ILE A 161 -0.50 19.55 -8.68
C ILE A 161 -0.59 19.72 -7.16
N ARG A 162 -1.81 19.81 -6.64
CA ARG A 162 -2.08 19.85 -5.19
C ARG A 162 -2.72 18.56 -4.73
N TYR A 163 -2.16 17.95 -3.70
CA TYR A 163 -2.79 16.80 -3.07
C TYR A 163 -3.69 17.26 -1.92
N LYS A 164 -4.98 16.95 -1.98
CA LYS A 164 -5.96 17.36 -0.96
C LYS A 164 -6.73 16.19 -0.39
N ALA A 165 -7.07 16.28 0.89
CA ALA A 165 -8.01 15.38 1.51
C ALA A 165 -9.42 15.58 0.90
N ILE A 166 -10.12 14.48 0.62
CA ILE A 166 -11.55 14.53 0.37
C ILE A 166 -12.20 14.66 1.74
N LYS A 167 -12.71 15.85 2.06
CA LYS A 167 -13.60 15.99 3.22
C LYS A 167 -14.82 15.12 2.94
N PRO A 168 -15.24 14.22 3.86
CA PRO A 168 -16.54 13.58 3.73
C PRO A 168 -17.59 14.68 3.89
N SER A 169 -18.01 15.27 2.76
CA SER A 169 -19.24 16.05 2.73
C SER A 169 -20.36 15.05 2.97
N THR A 170 -20.87 15.01 4.19
CA THR A 170 -22.12 14.32 4.52
C THR A 170 -23.22 14.88 3.62
N ASN A 171 -23.44 14.25 2.48
CA ASN A 171 -24.67 14.38 1.72
C ASN A 171 -25.16 12.95 1.48
N ILE A 172 -25.58 12.31 2.58
CA ILE A 172 -26.38 11.11 2.51
C ILE A 172 -27.73 11.56 1.98
N TYR A 173 -27.89 11.59 0.66
CA TYR A 173 -29.22 11.47 0.06
C TYR A 173 -29.69 10.05 0.38
N VAL A 174 -30.38 9.90 1.52
CA VAL A 174 -31.21 8.74 1.77
C VAL A 174 -32.32 8.83 0.73
N GLY A 175 -32.17 8.09 -0.37
CA GLY A 175 -33.24 7.90 -1.33
C GLY A 175 -34.48 7.48 -0.56
N GLN A 176 -35.52 8.32 -0.61
CA GLN A 176 -36.81 7.96 -0.06
C GLN A 176 -37.24 6.64 -0.70
N LYS A 177 -37.27 5.59 0.13
CA LYS A 177 -37.95 4.35 -0.19
C LYS A 177 -39.41 4.72 -0.42
N LYS A 178 -39.86 4.72 -1.69
CA LYS A 178 -41.28 4.74 -2.00
C LYS A 178 -41.90 3.51 -1.36
N ASP A 179 -42.74 3.70 -0.35
CA ASP A 179 -43.60 2.65 0.17
C ASP A 179 -44.57 2.21 -0.93
N PRO A 180 -44.60 0.91 -1.29
CA PRO A 180 -45.62 0.38 -2.18
C PRO A 180 -46.87 0.09 -1.36
N GLN A 181 -47.67 1.12 -1.07
CA GLN A 181 -49.02 0.89 -0.56
C GLN A 181 -49.99 1.96 -1.02
N GLN A 182 -50.39 1.83 -2.29
CA GLN A 182 -51.71 2.25 -2.75
C GLN A 182 -52.11 1.31 -3.90
N THR A 183 -52.57 0.13 -3.50
CA THR A 183 -53.52 -0.66 -4.28
C THR A 183 -54.77 -0.77 -3.41
N MET A 184 -55.92 -0.47 -4.03
CA MET A 184 -57.29 -0.71 -3.58
C MET A 184 -57.96 0.40 -2.75
N GLY A 185 -58.96 1.01 -3.38
CA GLY A 185 -59.85 2.06 -2.89
C GLY A 185 -60.47 2.79 -4.08
#